data_AF-A0A6I8UDI9-F1
#
_entry.id   AF-A0A6I8UDI9-F1
#
_cell.length_a   1.000
_cell.length_b   1.000
_cell.length_c   1.000
_cell.angle_alpha   90.00
_cell.angle_beta   90.00
_cell.angle_gamma   90.00
#
_symmetry.space_group_name_H-M   'P 1'
#
loop_
_entity.id
_entity.type
_entity.pdbx_description
1 polymer ?
#
loop_
_entity_poly.entity_id
_entity_poly.type
_entity_poly.pdbx_seq_one_letter_code
_entity_poly.pdbx_strand_id
1 'polypeptide(L)'
;MKFTIAFSVACLLATALAAPPASQQEAQVLRFDSDVQPEGYNFAVETSDGKRHQEEGELKDVGTDHEALVVRGSYSYVGDDGQTYAITYLADKYGFQPEGAHLPRAVQ
;
A
#
# COMPACT_ATOMS: atom_id res chain seq x y z
N MET A 1 0.62 -37.41 42.99
CA MET A 1 -0.24 -36.22 43.19
C MET A 1 0.49 -34.88 43.01
N LYS A 2 1.82 -34.75 43.21
CA LYS A 2 2.54 -33.48 42.96
C LYS A 2 2.91 -33.19 41.50
N PHE A 3 3.10 -34.22 40.68
CA PHE A 3 3.49 -34.07 39.27
C PHE A 3 2.33 -33.73 38.33
N THR A 4 1.09 -34.03 38.73
CA THR A 4 -0.11 -33.68 37.97
C THR A 4 -0.40 -32.17 37.99
N ILE A 5 -0.13 -31.50 39.11
CA ILE A 5 -0.31 -30.03 39.23
C ILE A 5 0.71 -29.28 38.38
N ALA A 6 1.96 -29.75 38.34
CA ALA A 6 3.02 -29.14 37.54
C ALA A 6 2.74 -29.23 36.03
N PHE A 7 2.16 -30.34 35.57
CA PHE A 7 1.82 -30.53 34.16
C PHE A 7 0.64 -29.63 33.72
N SER A 8 -0.37 -29.47 34.57
CA SER A 8 -1.52 -28.60 34.30
C SER A 8 -1.15 -27.12 34.24
N VAL A 9 -0.23 -26.65 35.11
CA VAL A 9 0.26 -25.27 35.11
C VAL A 9 1.10 -24.98 33.85
N ALA A 10 1.92 -25.94 33.41
CA ALA A 10 2.72 -25.79 32.19
C ALA A 10 1.84 -25.70 30.93
N CYS A 11 0.75 -26.49 30.84
CA CYS A 11 -0.19 -26.40 29.71
C CYS A 11 -0.94 -25.06 29.67
N LEU A 12 -1.37 -24.52 30.81
CA LEU A 12 -2.03 -23.21 30.90
C LEU A 12 -1.09 -22.06 30.52
N LEU A 13 0.20 -22.16 30.86
CA LEU A 13 1.20 -21.16 30.49
C LEU A 13 1.55 -21.22 28.98
N ALA A 14 1.54 -22.42 28.38
CA ALA A 14 1.76 -22.59 26.94
C ALA A 14 0.61 -22.05 26.08
N THR A 15 -0.64 -22.11 26.57
CA THR A 15 -1.79 -21.54 25.85
C THR A 15 -1.84 -20.01 25.87
N ALA A 16 -1.19 -19.35 26.84
CA ALA A 16 -1.14 -17.89 26.92
C ALA A 16 -0.19 -17.25 25.89
N LEU A 17 0.82 -17.99 25.41
CA LEU A 17 1.76 -17.52 24.39
C LEU A 17 1.28 -17.76 22.95
N ALA A 18 0.18 -18.50 22.76
CA ALA A 18 -0.44 -18.76 21.47
C ALA A 18 -1.59 -17.79 21.17
N ALA A 19 -1.55 -16.57 21.73
CA ALA A 19 -2.44 -15.51 21.28
C ALA A 19 -2.15 -15.26 19.80
N PRO A 20 -3.15 -15.29 18.90
CA PRO A 20 -2.93 -14.89 17.52
C PRO A 20 -2.29 -13.50 17.52
N PRO A 21 -1.35 -13.21 16.61
CA PRO A 21 -0.81 -11.86 16.49
C PRO A 21 -1.99 -10.90 16.46
N ALA A 22 -1.92 -9.84 17.28
CA ALA A 22 -2.98 -8.84 17.40
C ALA A 22 -3.53 -8.59 16.00
N SER A 23 -4.80 -8.95 15.80
CA SER A 23 -5.44 -8.94 14.50
C SER A 23 -5.04 -7.65 13.79
N GLN A 24 -4.30 -7.75 12.67
CA GLN A 24 -4.13 -6.59 11.79
C GLN A 24 -5.54 -6.14 11.51
N GLN A 25 -5.92 -5.03 12.13
CA GLN A 25 -7.28 -4.54 12.12
C GLN A 25 -7.62 -4.34 10.64
N GLU A 26 -8.55 -5.13 10.13
CA GLU A 26 -8.80 -5.24 8.70
C GLU A 26 -9.10 -3.84 8.17
N ALA A 27 -8.24 -3.33 7.29
CA ALA A 27 -8.32 -1.94 6.85
C ALA A 27 -9.62 -1.76 6.04
N GLN A 28 -10.40 -0.74 6.41
CA GLN A 28 -11.65 -0.42 5.74
C GLN A 28 -11.40 0.63 4.67
N VAL A 29 -12.06 0.51 3.53
CA VAL A 29 -12.03 1.55 2.50
C VAL A 29 -12.89 2.72 2.96
N LEU A 30 -12.28 3.89 3.12
CA LEU A 30 -12.93 5.14 3.52
C LEU A 30 -13.39 5.96 2.30
N ARG A 31 -12.62 5.89 1.21
CA ARG A 31 -12.92 6.55 -0.07
C ARG A 31 -12.51 5.64 -1.21
N PHE A 32 -13.34 5.61 -2.25
CA PHE A 32 -13.06 4.91 -3.50
C PHE A 32 -13.70 5.69 -4.65
N ASP A 33 -12.85 6.19 -5.55
CA ASP A 33 -13.26 6.82 -6.80
C ASP A 33 -12.66 6.02 -7.95
N SER A 34 -13.48 5.72 -8.96
CA SER A 34 -13.05 5.05 -10.18
C SER A 34 -13.90 5.60 -11.31
N ASP A 35 -13.28 6.33 -12.21
CA ASP A 35 -13.91 6.89 -13.39
C ASP A 35 -13.08 6.50 -14.63
N VAL A 36 -13.70 5.80 -15.57
CA VAL A 36 -13.03 5.26 -16.75
C VAL A 36 -13.58 5.95 -17.99
N GLN A 37 -12.68 6.55 -18.76
CA GLN A 37 -12.97 7.22 -20.02
C GLN A 37 -12.36 6.43 -21.20
N PRO A 38 -12.75 6.68 -22.45
CA PRO A 38 -12.22 5.95 -23.61
C PRO A 38 -10.70 6.00 -23.76
N GLU A 39 -10.08 7.11 -23.36
CA GLU A 39 -8.63 7.36 -23.52
C GLU A 39 -7.93 7.58 -22.17
N GLY A 40 -8.59 7.27 -21.05
CA GLY A 40 -8.01 7.52 -19.75
C GLY A 40 -8.84 7.02 -18.59
N TYR A 41 -8.35 7.26 -17.38
CA TYR A 41 -9.08 6.96 -16.16
C TYR A 41 -8.60 7.86 -15.02
N ASN A 42 -9.46 8.01 -14.02
CA ASN A 42 -9.13 8.58 -12.72
C ASN A 42 -9.42 7.54 -11.65
N PHE A 43 -8.49 7.37 -10.72
CA PHE A 43 -8.59 6.42 -9.61
C PHE A 43 -8.16 7.09 -8.31
N ALA A 44 -8.91 6.86 -7.24
CA ALA A 44 -8.47 7.20 -5.89
C ALA A 44 -9.00 6.21 -4.86
N VAL A 45 -8.17 5.88 -3.87
CA VAL A 45 -8.54 5.06 -2.73
C VAL A 45 -7.91 5.59 -1.45
N GLU A 46 -8.67 5.56 -0.36
CA GLU A 46 -8.20 5.84 1.00
C GLU A 46 -8.68 4.72 1.93
N THR A 47 -7.80 4.23 2.78
CA THR A 47 -8.09 3.17 3.75
C THR A 47 -7.90 3.65 5.19
N SER A 48 -8.60 3.01 6.13
CA SER A 48 -8.65 3.39 7.54
C SER A 48 -7.31 3.28 8.27
N ASP A 49 -6.36 2.54 7.72
CA ASP A 49 -4.98 2.43 8.20
C ASP A 49 -4.06 3.55 7.66
N GLY A 50 -4.64 4.58 7.01
CA GLY A 50 -3.92 5.77 6.58
C GLY A 50 -3.21 5.64 5.24
N LYS A 51 -3.47 4.56 4.47
CA LYS A 51 -2.98 4.48 3.09
C LYS A 51 -3.86 5.33 2.17
N ARG A 52 -3.22 6.02 1.24
CA ARG A 52 -3.87 6.78 0.17
C ARG A 52 -3.18 6.46 -1.13
N HIS A 53 -3.95 6.32 -2.20
CA HIS A 53 -3.43 6.22 -3.57
C HIS A 53 -4.38 6.96 -4.48
N GLN A 54 -3.84 7.83 -5.33
CA GLN A 54 -4.56 8.51 -6.38
C GLN A 54 -3.72 8.49 -7.65
N GLU A 55 -4.35 8.29 -8.80
CA GLU A 55 -3.69 8.35 -10.09
C GLU A 55 -4.66 8.70 -11.22
N GLU A 56 -4.11 9.27 -12.26
CA GLU A 56 -4.76 9.52 -13.54
C GLU A 56 -3.91 8.86 -14.63
N GLY A 57 -4.58 8.07 -15.48
CA GLY A 57 -3.97 7.50 -16.68
C GLY A 57 -4.54 8.14 -17.93
N GLU A 58 -3.67 8.42 -18.89
CA GLU A 58 -4.04 9.00 -20.20
C GLU A 58 -3.31 8.25 -21.31
N LEU A 59 -4.03 7.77 -22.33
CA LEU A 59 -3.44 7.26 -23.56
C LEU A 59 -2.85 8.43 -24.36
N LYS A 60 -1.57 8.33 -24.69
CA LYS A 60 -0.87 9.26 -25.59
C LYS A 60 -0.67 8.61 -26.95
N ASP A 61 -0.61 9.45 -27.98
CA ASP A 61 -0.31 9.07 -29.36
C ASP A 61 -1.28 8.00 -29.93
N VAL A 62 -2.58 8.14 -29.58
CA VAL A 62 -3.65 7.19 -29.95
C VAL A 62 -3.71 6.97 -31.47
N GLY A 63 -3.77 5.71 -31.88
CA GLY A 63 -3.83 5.30 -33.28
C GLY A 63 -2.49 5.35 -34.02
N THR A 64 -1.37 5.42 -33.30
CA THR A 64 -0.02 5.37 -33.86
C THR A 64 0.80 4.20 -33.30
N ASP A 65 1.93 3.88 -33.92
CA ASP A 65 2.88 2.88 -33.40
C ASP A 65 3.54 3.28 -32.07
N HIS A 66 3.33 4.52 -31.61
CA HIS A 66 3.83 5.05 -30.35
C HIS A 66 2.75 5.17 -29.26
N GLU A 67 1.54 4.62 -29.51
CA GLU A 67 0.46 4.64 -28.53
C GLU A 67 0.91 4.04 -27.20
N ALA A 68 0.79 4.82 -26.12
CA ALA A 68 1.24 4.41 -24.80
C ALA A 68 0.41 5.06 -23.70
N LEU A 69 0.13 4.29 -22.65
CA LEU A 69 -0.48 4.82 -21.43
C LEU A 69 0.56 5.59 -20.63
N VAL A 70 0.21 6.81 -20.24
CA VAL A 70 0.98 7.62 -19.30
C VAL A 70 0.18 7.79 -18.02
N VAL A 71 0.76 7.37 -16.90
CA VAL A 71 0.12 7.44 -15.57
C VAL A 71 0.86 8.45 -14.70
N ARG A 72 0.11 9.37 -14.10
CA ARG A 72 0.60 10.27 -13.04
C ARG A 72 -0.14 9.95 -11.77
N GLY A 73 0.58 9.72 -10.70
CA GLY A 73 -0.06 9.36 -9.45
C GLY A 73 0.78 9.68 -8.24
N SER A 74 0.17 9.43 -7.09
CA SER A 74 0.83 9.48 -5.81
C SER A 74 0.21 8.46 -4.86
N TYR A 75 1.04 7.83 -4.04
CA TYR A 75 0.57 7.05 -2.91
C TYR A 75 1.29 7.43 -1.63
N SER A 76 0.63 7.25 -0.50
CA SER A 76 1.21 7.43 0.81
C SER A 76 0.76 6.35 1.78
N TYR A 77 1.59 6.11 2.79
CA TYR A 77 1.30 5.17 3.87
C TYR A 77 2.01 5.61 5.16
N VAL A 78 1.50 5.14 6.30
CA VAL A 78 2.17 5.31 7.60
C VAL A 78 3.12 4.12 7.79
N GLY A 79 4.40 4.38 8.04
CA GLY A 79 5.40 3.37 8.32
C GLY A 79 5.35 2.89 9.78
N ASP A 80 6.10 1.84 10.09
CA ASP A 80 6.19 1.25 11.43
C ASP A 80 6.80 2.23 12.47
N ASP A 81 7.50 3.26 12.00
CA ASP A 81 8.05 4.37 12.78
C ASP A 81 7.03 5.49 13.06
N GLY A 82 5.80 5.35 12.58
CA GLY A 82 4.73 6.35 12.67
C GLY A 82 4.86 7.49 11.67
N GLN A 83 5.88 7.49 10.80
CA GLN A 83 6.07 8.54 9.81
C GLN A 83 5.24 8.27 8.56
N THR A 84 4.76 9.34 7.93
CA THR A 84 4.07 9.23 6.64
C THR A 84 5.08 9.25 5.51
N TYR A 85 5.12 8.18 4.74
CA TYR A 85 5.90 8.05 3.52
C TYR A 85 5.00 8.35 2.33
N ALA A 86 5.47 9.22 1.44
CA ALA A 86 4.75 9.60 0.23
C ALA A 86 5.66 9.47 -0.99
N ILE A 87 5.08 9.00 -2.08
CA ILE A 87 5.70 8.90 -3.40
C ILE A 87 4.77 9.55 -4.41
N THR A 88 5.33 10.42 -5.25
CA THR A 88 4.71 10.89 -6.49
C THR A 88 5.45 10.22 -7.65
N TYR A 89 4.77 9.89 -8.73
CA TYR A 89 5.42 9.22 -9.86
C TYR A 89 4.82 9.62 -11.21
N LEU A 90 5.68 9.48 -12.21
CA LEU A 90 5.33 9.40 -13.63
C LEU A 90 5.66 8.00 -14.12
N ALA A 91 4.69 7.30 -14.70
CA ALA A 91 4.92 6.07 -15.44
C ALA A 91 4.59 6.30 -16.91
N ASP A 92 5.56 6.13 -17.79
CA ASP A 92 5.40 6.28 -19.24
C ASP A 92 6.27 5.25 -19.98
N LYS A 93 6.51 5.47 -21.28
CA LYS A 93 7.36 4.60 -22.10
C LYS A 93 8.81 4.42 -21.60
N TYR A 94 9.28 5.30 -20.71
CA TYR A 94 10.59 5.21 -20.06
C TYR A 94 10.53 4.50 -18.70
N GLY A 95 9.35 3.98 -18.31
CA GLY A 95 9.13 3.25 -17.08
C GLY A 95 8.68 4.14 -15.93
N PHE A 96 8.75 3.58 -14.71
CA PHE A 96 8.31 4.20 -13.48
C PHE A 96 9.39 5.13 -12.92
N GLN A 97 9.05 6.39 -12.74
CA GLN A 97 9.94 7.46 -12.30
C GLN A 97 9.38 8.05 -10.98
N PRO A 98 9.76 7.48 -9.82
CA PRO A 98 9.24 7.93 -8.54
C PRO A 98 10.08 9.05 -7.91
N GLU A 99 9.39 9.92 -7.19
CA GLU A 99 9.95 10.96 -6.34
C GLU A 99 9.38 10.80 -4.93
N GLY A 100 10.28 10.72 -3.94
CA GLY A 100 9.91 10.57 -2.53
C GLY A 100 11.09 10.89 -1.63
N ALA A 101 10.84 11.51 -0.47
CA ALA A 101 11.90 11.96 0.43
C ALA A 101 12.80 10.84 0.96
N HIS A 102 12.28 9.62 1.02
CA HIS A 102 12.94 8.42 1.52
C HIS A 102 13.60 7.57 0.43
N LEU A 103 13.45 7.95 -0.84
CA LEU A 103 14.04 7.22 -1.95
C LEU A 103 15.52 7.62 -2.13
N PRO A 104 16.40 6.68 -2.51
CA PRO A 104 17.74 7.03 -2.94
C PRO A 104 17.68 8.03 -4.09
N ARG A 105 18.38 9.15 -3.95
CA ARG A 105 18.56 10.10 -5.05
C ARG A 105 19.70 9.61 -5.92
N ALA A 106 19.55 9.72 -7.24
CA ALA A 106 20.67 9.56 -8.15
C ALA A 106 21.77 10.53 -7.72
N VAL A 107 23.00 10.03 -7.61
CA VAL A 107 24.18 10.88 -7.42
C VAL A 107 24.30 11.73 -8.69
N GLN A 108 24.19 13.05 -8.55
CA GLN A 108 24.33 14.01 -9.65
C GLN A 108 25.74 14.00 -10.22
#